data_AF-A0AB38VNL4-F1
#
_entry.id   AF-A0AB38VNL4-F1
#
_cell.length_a   1.000
_cell.length_b   1.000
_cell.length_c   1.000
_cell.angle_alpha   90.00
_cell.angle_beta   90.00
_cell.angle_gamma   90.00
#
_symmetry.space_group_name_H-M   'P 1'
#
loop_
_entity.id
_entity.type
_entity.pdbx_description
1 polymer ?
#
loop_
_entity_poly.entity_id
_entity_poly.type
_entity_poly.pdbx_seq_one_letter_code
_entity_poly.pdbx_strand_id
1 'polypeptide(L)'
;MHFVPHKQFTMTHPRFSPFNAFLGSQAYHDLFQKYHIKDVVFGHAHRSFGDVKIGETTYHSRPLGYIREWNLTIDFVNQNPNHNPNLTWNLSKRHNAVKHLDSFENYRKKYFEDELRNSMTIFDC
;
A
#
# COMPACT_ATOMS: atom_id res chain seq x y z
N MET A 1 0.12 14.78 -0.23
CA MET A 1 -0.15 14.79 -1.70
C MET A 1 -0.16 13.36 -2.22
N HIS A 2 -1.04 13.05 -3.17
CA HIS A 2 -1.27 11.70 -3.69
C HIS A 2 -0.62 11.55 -5.08
N PHE A 3 0.66 11.20 -5.12
CA PHE A 3 1.46 11.09 -6.35
C PHE A 3 2.58 10.04 -6.17
N VAL A 4 3.20 9.62 -7.27
CA VAL A 4 4.35 8.71 -7.31
C VAL A 4 5.60 9.46 -7.79
N PRO A 5 6.63 9.64 -6.93
CA PRO A 5 7.72 10.58 -7.19
C PRO A 5 8.88 10.02 -8.02
N HIS A 6 8.95 8.71 -8.20
CA HIS A 6 10.11 8.04 -8.80
C HIS A 6 9.67 6.79 -9.57
N LYS A 7 10.32 6.52 -10.69
CA LYS A 7 9.97 5.39 -11.59
C LYS A 7 10.00 4.02 -10.91
N GLN A 8 10.80 3.84 -9.86
CA GLN A 8 10.91 2.58 -9.09
C GLN A 8 9.60 2.20 -8.37
N PHE A 9 8.72 3.17 -8.11
CA PHE A 9 7.46 2.95 -7.41
C PHE A 9 6.26 2.75 -8.35
N THR A 10 6.51 2.66 -9.65
CA THR A 10 5.46 2.45 -10.67
C THR A 10 4.94 1.00 -10.67
N MET A 11 3.76 0.81 -11.27
CA MET A 11 3.14 -0.49 -11.39
C MET A 11 3.86 -1.33 -12.45
N THR A 12 4.24 -2.57 -12.09
CA THR A 12 5.01 -3.47 -12.96
C THR A 12 4.16 -4.49 -13.71
N HIS A 13 2.95 -4.79 -13.21
CA HIS A 13 2.08 -5.77 -13.87
C HIS A 13 1.52 -5.19 -15.18
N PRO A 14 1.58 -5.91 -16.33
CA PRO A 14 1.20 -5.37 -17.64
C PRO A 14 -0.19 -4.74 -17.70
N ARG A 15 -1.18 -5.38 -17.05
CA ARG A 15 -2.55 -4.87 -16.92
C ARG A 15 -2.62 -3.44 -16.35
N PHE A 16 -1.70 -3.09 -15.46
CA PHE A 16 -1.70 -1.81 -14.78
C PHE A 16 -0.68 -0.82 -15.35
N SER A 17 0.18 -1.24 -16.28
CA SER A 17 1.20 -0.39 -16.89
C SER A 17 0.63 0.91 -17.50
N PRO A 18 -0.52 0.90 -18.21
CA PRO A 18 -1.11 2.13 -18.73
C PRO A 18 -1.49 3.16 -17.64
N PHE A 19 -1.75 2.71 -16.41
CA PHE A 19 -2.10 3.61 -15.31
C PHE A 19 -0.90 4.41 -14.80
N ASN A 20 0.33 4.00 -15.10
CA ASN A 20 1.54 4.73 -14.69
C ASN A 20 1.55 6.18 -15.20
N ALA A 21 0.89 6.47 -16.32
CA ALA A 21 0.73 7.83 -16.84
C ALA A 21 -0.04 8.79 -15.90
N PHE A 22 -0.85 8.25 -14.99
CA PHE A 22 -1.64 9.01 -14.02
C PHE A 22 -1.00 9.06 -12.63
N LEU A 23 0.06 8.28 -12.40
CA LEU A 23 0.63 8.12 -11.07
C LEU A 23 1.54 9.29 -10.66
N GLY A 24 2.34 9.80 -11.59
CA GLY A 24 3.33 10.84 -11.32
C GLY A 24 4.44 10.88 -12.36
N SER A 25 5.60 11.40 -11.97
CA SER A 25 6.71 11.63 -12.89
C SER A 25 8.06 11.56 -12.19
N GLN A 26 9.07 11.10 -12.92
CA GLN A 26 10.48 11.15 -12.49
C GLN A 26 10.96 12.58 -12.18
N ALA A 27 10.35 13.59 -12.81
CA ALA A 27 10.70 14.99 -12.60
C ALA A 27 10.58 15.44 -11.13
N TYR A 28 9.72 14.78 -10.32
CA TYR A 28 9.65 15.04 -8.88
C TYR A 28 10.94 14.65 -8.17
N HIS A 29 11.46 13.45 -8.42
CA HIS A 29 12.73 13.02 -7.85
C HIS A 29 13.87 13.96 -8.25
N ASP A 30 13.93 14.37 -9.52
CA ASP A 30 14.97 15.27 -10.01
C ASP A 30 14.90 16.64 -9.29
N LEU A 31 13.69 17.13 -9.02
CA LEU A 31 13.46 18.32 -8.19
C LEU A 31 13.92 18.09 -6.74
N PHE A 32 13.60 16.94 -6.16
CA PHE A 32 13.99 16.61 -4.79
C PHE A 32 15.52 16.52 -4.62
N GLN A 33 16.22 15.96 -5.61
CA GLN A 33 17.68 15.96 -5.63
C GLN A 33 18.23 17.39 -5.74
N LYS A 34 17.68 18.21 -6.64
CA LYS A 34 18.11 19.62 -6.82
C LYS A 34 18.00 20.45 -5.54
N TYR A 35 16.97 20.22 -4.73
CA TYR A 35 16.71 20.98 -3.51
C TYR A 35 17.10 20.24 -2.23
N HIS A 36 17.87 19.15 -2.34
CA HIS A 36 18.36 18.35 -1.21
C HIS A 36 17.26 17.92 -0.22
N ILE A 37 16.08 17.59 -0.73
CA ILE A 37 14.96 17.12 0.09
C ILE A 37 15.34 15.77 0.71
N LYS A 38 15.31 15.69 2.05
CA LYS A 38 15.73 14.50 2.78
C LYS A 38 14.64 13.45 2.90
N ASP A 39 13.39 13.87 3.08
CA ASP A 39 12.28 12.94 3.32
C ASP A 39 11.08 13.29 2.45
N VAL A 40 10.51 12.28 1.80
CA VAL A 40 9.34 12.41 0.91
C VAL A 40 8.30 11.37 1.31
N VAL A 41 7.19 11.83 1.89
CA VAL A 41 6.03 10.98 2.16
C VAL A 41 5.08 11.01 0.96
N PHE A 42 4.76 9.84 0.40
CA PHE A 42 3.92 9.72 -0.78
C PHE A 42 2.99 8.49 -0.74
N GLY A 43 2.12 8.37 -1.73
CA GLY A 43 1.11 7.32 -1.78
C GLY A 43 0.65 7.02 -3.21
N HIS A 44 -0.67 7.06 -3.43
CA HIS A 44 -1.33 6.80 -4.71
C HIS A 44 -1.43 5.34 -5.17
N ALA A 45 -0.34 4.59 -5.16
CA ALA A 45 -0.32 3.23 -5.73
C ALA A 45 -1.02 2.17 -4.87
N HIS A 46 -1.50 2.52 -3.66
CA HIS A 46 -2.06 1.59 -2.67
C HIS A 46 -1.14 0.38 -2.41
N ARG A 47 0.17 0.62 -2.51
CA ARG A 47 1.22 -0.34 -2.22
C ARG A 47 2.14 0.29 -1.20
N SER A 48 2.30 -0.37 -0.06
CA SER A 48 3.34 0.00 0.90
C SER A 48 4.70 -0.41 0.36
N PHE A 49 5.63 0.53 0.35
CA PHE A 49 7.05 0.29 0.08
C PHE A 49 7.91 0.46 1.34
N GLY A 50 7.30 0.84 2.47
CA GLY A 50 8.02 1.21 3.68
C GLY A 50 8.91 2.44 3.42
N ASP A 51 10.14 2.36 3.89
CA ASP A 51 11.14 3.43 3.76
C ASP A 51 12.21 3.00 2.75
N VAL A 52 12.36 3.78 1.68
CA VAL A 52 13.27 3.47 0.57
C VAL A 52 14.19 4.65 0.32
N LYS A 53 15.49 4.47 0.52
CA LYS A 53 16.49 5.51 0.24
C LYS A 53 16.92 5.47 -1.22
N ILE A 54 16.83 6.61 -1.91
CA ILE A 54 17.30 6.80 -3.29
C ILE A 54 18.12 8.09 -3.33
N GLY A 55 19.43 7.96 -3.52
CA GLY A 55 20.37 9.07 -3.38
C GLY A 55 20.37 9.61 -1.95
N GLU A 56 20.19 10.92 -1.81
CA GLU A 56 20.10 11.59 -0.50
C GLU A 56 18.70 11.64 0.10
N THR A 57 17.68 11.20 -0.64
CA THR A 57 16.27 11.29 -0.24
C THR A 57 15.74 9.94 0.22
N THR A 58 15.09 9.91 1.38
CA THR A 58 14.30 8.79 1.88
C THR A 58 12.85 8.97 1.45
N TYR A 59 12.29 7.94 0.83
CA TYR A 59 10.92 7.89 0.36
C TYR A 59 10.09 7.01 1.28
N HIS A 60 9.02 7.55 1.84
CA HIS A 60 8.12 6.84 2.74
C HIS A 60 6.79 6.58 2.04
N SER A 61 6.47 5.31 1.77
CA SER A 61 5.19 4.92 1.19
C SER A 61 4.49 3.90 2.07
N ARG A 62 3.48 4.38 2.79
CA ARG A 62 2.65 3.58 3.68
C ARG A 62 1.15 3.85 3.48
N PRO A 63 0.63 3.85 2.23
CA PRO A 63 -0.79 4.11 2.00
C PRO A 63 -1.64 2.98 2.56
N LEU A 64 -2.68 3.31 3.32
CA LEU A 64 -3.62 2.33 3.88
C LEU A 64 -4.44 1.63 2.78
N GLY A 65 -4.92 2.37 1.77
CA GLY A 65 -5.72 1.83 0.67
C GLY A 65 -7.13 1.37 1.09
N TYR A 66 -7.76 0.54 0.27
CA TYR A 66 -9.10 0.01 0.56
C TYR A 66 -9.03 -1.18 1.52
N ILE A 67 -10.06 -1.43 2.33
CA ILE A 67 -10.10 -2.56 3.30
C ILE A 67 -9.72 -3.91 2.67
N ARG A 68 -10.11 -4.15 1.41
CA ARG A 68 -9.77 -5.38 0.67
C ARG A 68 -8.26 -5.54 0.37
N GLU A 69 -7.50 -4.45 0.42
CA GLU A 69 -6.05 -4.35 0.17
C GLU A 69 -5.24 -4.40 1.47
N TRP A 70 -5.89 -4.25 2.63
CA TRP A 70 -5.22 -4.27 3.94
C TRP A 70 -4.59 -5.63 4.21
N ASN A 71 -3.41 -5.63 4.84
CA ASN A 71 -2.73 -6.86 5.21
C ASN A 71 -3.60 -7.69 6.14
N LEU A 72 -4.28 -7.04 7.09
CA LEU A 72 -5.29 -7.65 7.96
C LEU A 72 -6.31 -8.50 7.19
N THR A 73 -6.89 -7.98 6.11
CA THR A 73 -7.88 -8.71 5.30
C THR A 73 -7.24 -9.85 4.52
N ILE A 74 -6.06 -9.61 3.95
CA ILE A 74 -5.31 -10.61 3.20
C ILE A 74 -4.95 -11.79 4.11
N ASP A 75 -4.44 -11.51 5.30
CA ASP A 75 -4.00 -12.47 6.30
C ASP A 75 -5.17 -13.31 6.84
N PHE A 76 -6.31 -12.67 7.17
CA PHE A 76 -7.49 -13.42 7.61
C PHE A 76 -7.93 -14.44 6.56
N VAL A 77 -7.98 -14.05 5.28
CA VAL A 77 -8.37 -14.96 4.20
C VAL A 77 -7.31 -16.06 3.98
N ASN A 78 -6.02 -15.73 4.11
CA ASN A 78 -4.94 -16.73 4.00
C ASN A 78 -4.98 -17.77 5.14
N GLN A 79 -5.31 -17.34 6.36
CA GLN A 79 -5.46 -18.21 7.54
C GLN A 79 -6.74 -19.05 7.49
N ASN A 80 -7.72 -18.67 6.66
CA ASN A 80 -9.01 -19.35 6.52
C ASN A 80 -9.24 -19.75 5.05
N PRO A 81 -8.48 -20.73 4.50
CA PRO A 81 -8.48 -21.06 3.08
C PRO A 81 -9.84 -21.51 2.54
N ASN A 82 -10.76 -21.96 3.42
CA ASN A 82 -12.15 -22.28 3.08
C ASN A 82 -12.90 -21.08 2.46
N HIS A 83 -12.48 -19.84 2.74
CA HIS A 83 -13.04 -18.63 2.14
C HIS A 83 -12.38 -18.23 0.81
N ASN A 84 -11.35 -18.96 0.35
CA ASN A 84 -10.69 -18.77 -0.94
C ASN A 84 -10.26 -20.11 -1.58
N PRO A 85 -11.21 -21.05 -1.84
CA PRO A 85 -10.88 -22.41 -2.29
C PRO A 85 -10.17 -22.47 -3.65
N ASN A 86 -10.41 -21.47 -4.51
CA ASN A 86 -9.80 -21.38 -5.84
C ASN A 86 -8.48 -20.58 -5.85
N LEU A 87 -7.97 -20.19 -4.67
CA LEU A 87 -6.73 -19.42 -4.51
C LEU A 87 -6.67 -18.16 -5.39
N THR A 88 -7.80 -17.48 -5.60
CA THR A 88 -7.84 -16.30 -6.46
C THR A 88 -7.15 -15.11 -5.79
N TRP A 89 -6.43 -14.32 -6.58
CA TRP A 89 -5.87 -13.02 -6.17
C TRP A 89 -6.85 -11.86 -6.30
N ASN A 90 -8.11 -12.12 -6.67
CA ASN A 90 -9.14 -11.08 -6.75
C ASN A 90 -9.53 -10.61 -5.34
N LEU A 91 -8.97 -9.48 -4.92
CA LEU A 91 -9.18 -8.90 -3.59
C LEU A 91 -10.65 -8.61 -3.30
N SER A 92 -11.43 -8.16 -4.29
CA SER A 92 -12.85 -7.90 -4.12
C SER A 92 -13.64 -9.18 -3.81
N LYS A 93 -13.35 -10.28 -4.51
CA LYS A 93 -13.97 -11.59 -4.23
C LYS A 93 -13.58 -12.10 -2.84
N ARG A 94 -12.30 -12.03 -2.50
CA ARG A 94 -11.77 -12.44 -1.17
C ARG A 94 -12.44 -11.68 -0.04
N HIS A 95 -12.47 -10.34 -0.11
CA HIS A 95 -13.10 -9.52 0.91
C HIS A 95 -14.61 -9.75 0.99
N ASN A 96 -15.31 -9.86 -0.16
CA ASN A 96 -16.74 -10.13 -0.17
C ASN A 96 -17.12 -11.46 0.49
N ALA A 97 -16.24 -12.46 0.48
CA ALA A 97 -16.47 -13.75 1.13
C ALA A 97 -16.45 -13.67 2.67
N VAL A 98 -15.80 -12.65 3.24
CA VAL A 98 -15.57 -12.57 4.70
C VAL A 98 -16.18 -11.35 5.38
N LYS A 99 -16.52 -10.28 4.63
CA LYS A 99 -16.92 -8.96 5.16
C LYS A 99 -18.14 -8.92 6.10
N HIS A 100 -18.93 -9.99 6.16
CA HIS A 100 -20.11 -10.11 7.01
C HIS A 100 -19.99 -11.21 8.08
N LEU A 101 -18.82 -11.83 8.21
CA LEU A 101 -18.57 -12.86 9.22
C LEU A 101 -18.20 -12.19 10.54
N ASP A 102 -18.83 -12.64 11.64
CA ASP A 102 -18.46 -12.18 12.98
C ASP A 102 -17.00 -12.51 13.31
N SER A 103 -16.48 -13.64 12.80
CA SER A 103 -15.08 -14.02 12.96
C SER A 103 -14.14 -13.00 12.30
N PHE A 104 -14.49 -12.50 11.11
CA PHE A 104 -13.72 -11.45 10.45
C PHE A 104 -13.83 -10.12 11.17
N GLU A 105 -15.02 -9.75 11.65
CA GLU A 105 -15.21 -8.50 12.40
C GLU A 105 -14.41 -8.49 13.70
N ASN A 106 -14.41 -9.61 14.44
CA ASN A 106 -13.64 -9.76 15.66
C ASN A 106 -12.13 -9.74 15.39
N TYR A 107 -11.68 -10.42 14.33
CA TYR A 107 -10.28 -10.35 13.89
C TYR A 107 -9.89 -8.90 13.53
N ARG A 108 -10.76 -8.21 12.78
CA ARG A 108 -10.55 -6.82 12.39
C ARG A 108 -10.40 -5.93 13.62
N LYS A 109 -11.31 -5.98 14.58
CA LYS A 109 -11.21 -5.20 15.82
C LYS A 109 -9.92 -5.47 16.58
N LYS A 110 -9.46 -6.73 16.62
CA LYS A 110 -8.25 -7.13 17.32
C LYS A 110 -6.96 -6.56 16.68
N TYR A 111 -6.88 -6.53 15.35
CA TYR A 111 -5.65 -6.15 14.63
C TYR A 111 -5.73 -4.77 13.96
N PHE A 112 -6.82 -4.03 14.16
CA PHE A 112 -7.04 -2.73 13.51
C PHE A 112 -5.97 -1.71 13.87
N GLU A 113 -5.55 -1.67 15.14
CA GLU A 113 -4.50 -0.75 15.59
C GLU A 113 -3.18 -1.01 14.86
N ASP A 114 -2.79 -2.27 14.72
CA ASP A 114 -1.56 -2.66 14.03
C ASP A 114 -1.62 -2.28 12.54
N GLU A 115 -2.76 -2.49 11.88
CA GLU A 115 -2.96 -2.09 10.47
C GLU A 115 -2.79 -0.57 10.29
N LEU A 116 -3.38 0.23 11.19
CA LEU A 116 -3.23 1.69 11.15
C LEU A 116 -1.79 2.11 11.43
N ARG A 117 -1.16 1.55 12.48
CA ARG A 117 0.21 1.85 12.87
C ARG A 117 1.19 1.56 11.74
N ASN A 118 1.02 0.43 11.04
CA ASN A 118 1.83 0.06 9.89
C ASN A 118 1.64 1.01 8.68
N SER A 119 0.52 1.72 8.63
CA SER A 119 0.17 2.69 7.59
C SER A 119 0.55 4.14 7.95
N MET A 120 1.27 4.35 9.05
CA MET A 120 1.76 5.66 9.46
C MET A 120 3.26 5.82 9.19
N THR A 121 3.63 7.01 8.73
CA THR A 121 5.01 7.50 8.79
C THR A 121 5.14 8.42 9.99
N ILE A 122 6.04 8.08 10.91
CA ILE A 122 6.29 8.82 12.14
C ILE A 122 7.73 9.30 12.06
N PHE A 123 7.94 10.60 12.23
CA PHE A 123 9.28 11.19 12.34
C PHE A 123 9.58 11.42 13.82
N ASP A 124 10.77 11.04 14.25
CA ASP A 124 11.26 11.37 15.58
C ASP A 124 11.64 12.86 15.61
N CYS A 125 11.24 13.55 16.68
CA CYS A 125 11.50 14.97 16.91
C CYS A 125 12.74 15.17 17.79
#